data_AF-A0A946MXX0-F1
#
_entry.id   AF-A0A946MXX0-F1
#
_cell.length_a   1.000
_cell.length_b   1.000
_cell.length_c   1.000
_cell.angle_alpha   90.00
_cell.angle_beta   90.00
_cell.angle_gamma   90.00
#
_symmetry.space_group_name_H-M   'P 1'
#
loop_
_entity.id
_entity.type
_entity.pdbx_description
1 polymer ?
#
loop_
_entity_poly.entity_id
_entity_poly.type
_entity_poly.pdbx_seq_one_letter_code
_entity_poly.pdbx_strand_id
1 'polypeptide(L)'
;STVTDDYAPQLLTSEYQRGGVFAEMSAWLDDQISADNAEGFYKPYDVDRGGVAPEPWHISYRPVAEGYFRQLSLSQCLPLWRGDADPAGQCHAPLQMMSLLETDAEAIFKRYVLMT
;
A
#
# COMPACT_ATOMS: atom_id res chain seq x y z
N SER A 1 -4.76 16.78 19.44
CA SER A 1 -6.23 16.69 19.46
C SER A 1 -6.65 15.22 19.49
N THR A 2 -7.69 14.84 20.22
CA THR A 2 -8.22 13.46 20.24
C THR A 2 -9.55 13.42 19.51
N VAL A 3 -9.70 12.49 18.57
CA VAL A 3 -11.00 12.21 17.94
C VAL A 3 -11.97 11.57 18.94
N THR A 4 -13.27 11.66 18.69
CA THR A 4 -14.29 10.98 19.51
C THR A 4 -14.31 9.49 19.23
N ASP A 5 -14.85 8.69 20.16
CA ASP A 5 -14.92 7.23 20.03
C ASP A 5 -15.78 6.77 18.84
N ASP A 6 -16.72 7.60 18.39
CA ASP A 6 -17.59 7.36 17.24
C ASP A 6 -17.03 7.94 15.92
N TYR A 7 -15.83 8.53 15.94
CA TYR A 7 -15.21 9.06 14.74
C TYR A 7 -14.81 7.93 13.78
N ALA A 8 -15.39 7.95 12.58
CA ALA A 8 -15.04 7.03 11.50
C ALA A 8 -14.03 7.69 10.54
N PRO A 9 -12.78 7.19 10.45
CA PRO A 9 -11.80 7.71 9.49
C PRO A 9 -12.35 7.65 8.07
N GLN A 10 -12.25 8.76 7.35
CA GLN A 10 -12.67 8.84 5.96
C GLN A 10 -11.59 8.34 4.99
N LEU A 11 -10.37 8.14 5.49
CA LEU A 11 -9.18 7.79 4.70
C LEU A 11 -8.96 8.86 3.62
N LEU A 12 -8.97 10.11 4.05
CA LEU A 12 -8.70 11.27 3.20
C LEU A 12 -7.38 11.93 3.62
N THR A 13 -6.55 12.30 2.64
CA THR A 13 -5.26 12.95 2.92
C THR A 13 -5.42 14.22 3.77
N SER A 14 -6.55 14.92 3.63
CA SER A 14 -6.88 16.11 4.43
C SER A 14 -7.01 15.84 5.93
N GLU A 15 -7.32 14.60 6.35
CA GLU A 15 -7.36 14.24 7.77
C GLU A 15 -5.95 14.22 8.40
N TYR A 16 -4.90 14.04 7.60
CA TYR A 16 -3.50 13.86 8.02
C TYR A 16 -2.62 15.09 7.74
N GLN A 17 -3.12 16.04 6.95
CA GLN A 17 -2.44 17.32 6.63
C GLN A 17 -2.77 18.41 7.66
N ARG A 18 -2.07 19.55 7.60
CA ARG A 18 -2.29 20.70 8.50
C ARG A 18 -3.78 21.04 8.61
N GLY A 19 -4.31 21.04 9.84
CA GLY A 19 -5.71 21.31 10.14
C GLY A 19 -6.61 20.06 10.19
N GLY A 20 -6.10 18.91 9.75
CA GLY A 20 -6.74 17.61 9.88
C GLY A 20 -6.65 17.04 11.30
N VAL A 21 -7.57 16.12 11.61
CA VAL A 21 -7.67 15.52 12.96
C VAL A 21 -6.47 14.65 13.34
N PHE A 22 -5.77 14.07 12.36
CA PHE A 22 -4.58 13.24 12.54
C PHE A 22 -3.28 13.99 12.23
N ALA A 23 -3.33 15.30 11.98
CA ALA A 23 -2.17 16.09 11.54
C ALA A 23 -0.99 16.03 12.51
N GLU A 24 -1.25 16.19 13.81
CA GLU A 24 -0.22 16.19 14.85
C GLU A 24 0.47 14.83 14.97
N MET A 25 -0.31 13.75 15.02
CA MET A 25 0.22 12.38 15.05
C MET A 25 1.00 12.07 13.77
N SER A 26 0.49 12.49 12.61
CA SER A 26 1.13 12.24 11.32
C SER A 26 2.50 12.92 11.26
N ALA A 27 2.57 14.19 11.65
CA ALA A 27 3.82 14.94 11.70
C ALA A 27 4.83 14.30 12.66
N TRP A 28 4.40 13.93 13.87
CA TRP A 28 5.27 13.24 14.81
C TRP A 28 5.81 11.92 14.25
N LEU A 29 4.95 11.11 13.62
CA LEU A 29 5.36 9.84 13.03
C LEU A 29 6.33 10.05 11.86
N ASP A 30 6.08 11.05 11.02
CA ASP A 30 6.97 11.41 9.91
C ASP A 30 8.35 11.82 10.41
N ASP A 31 8.43 12.56 11.52
CA ASP A 31 9.70 12.88 12.19
C ASP A 31 10.40 11.62 12.71
N GLN A 32 9.67 10.69 13.34
CA GLN A 32 10.25 9.41 13.80
C GLN A 32 10.76 8.56 12.64
N ILE A 33 10.01 8.45 11.54
CA ILE A 33 10.41 7.69 10.35
C ILE A 33 11.64 8.32 9.71
N SER A 34 11.67 9.65 9.58
CA SER A 34 12.79 10.39 8.99
C SER A 34 14.07 10.27 9.82
N ALA A 35 13.94 10.19 11.15
CA ALA A 35 15.05 9.96 12.07
C ALA A 35 15.46 8.49 12.20
N ASP A 36 14.83 7.56 11.45
CA ASP A 36 14.97 6.11 11.60
C ASP A 36 14.74 5.60 13.04
N ASN A 37 13.88 6.29 13.78
CA ASN A 37 13.50 5.97 15.16
C ASN A 37 12.08 5.38 15.26
N ALA A 38 11.47 5.06 14.11
CA ALA A 38 10.16 4.44 14.03
C ALA A 38 10.22 2.90 14.12
N GLU A 39 11.27 2.33 14.71
CA GLU A 39 11.42 0.88 14.93
C GLU A 39 11.22 0.04 13.64
N GLY A 40 11.62 0.56 12.48
CA GLY A 40 11.45 -0.11 11.19
C GLY A 40 10.07 0.08 10.52
N PHE A 41 9.18 0.91 11.05
CA PHE A 41 7.97 1.33 10.34
C PHE A 41 8.26 2.41 9.29
N TYR A 42 7.45 2.44 8.22
CA TYR A 42 7.53 3.42 7.14
C TYR A 42 6.20 3.56 6.39
N LYS A 43 6.10 4.59 5.54
CA LYS A 43 4.95 4.83 4.66
C LYS A 43 5.30 4.46 3.21
N PRO A 44 4.77 3.36 2.64
CA PRO A 44 5.11 2.96 1.26
C PRO A 44 4.46 3.87 0.20
N TYR A 45 3.34 4.52 0.55
CA TYR A 45 2.57 5.39 -0.34
C TYR A 45 2.56 6.84 0.18
N ASP A 46 3.76 7.35 0.48
CA ASP A 46 4.01 8.71 0.96
C ASP A 46 3.88 9.78 -0.13
N VAL A 47 4.25 9.43 -1.37
CA VAL A 47 4.21 10.31 -2.54
C VAL A 47 3.56 9.62 -3.72
N ASP A 48 2.92 10.43 -4.56
CA ASP A 48 2.33 9.97 -5.82
C ASP A 48 3.45 9.61 -6.81
N ARG A 49 3.57 8.32 -7.11
CA ARG A 49 4.50 7.79 -8.11
C ARG A 49 3.80 7.46 -9.44
N GLY A 50 2.54 7.88 -9.59
CA GLY A 50 1.69 7.65 -10.75
C GLY A 50 1.04 6.27 -10.77
N GLY A 51 0.75 5.70 -9.60
CA GLY A 51 0.15 4.37 -9.44
C GLY A 51 -0.81 4.29 -8.26
N VAL A 52 -0.29 4.44 -7.06
CA VAL A 52 -1.09 4.58 -5.83
C VAL A 52 -1.01 6.04 -5.40
N ALA A 53 -2.18 6.64 -5.11
CA ALA A 53 -2.25 7.98 -4.56
C ALA A 53 -1.62 8.03 -3.16
N PRO A 54 -1.22 9.19 -2.63
CA PRO A 54 -0.69 9.27 -1.27
C PRO A 54 -1.70 8.74 -0.23
N GLU A 55 -1.29 7.75 0.56
CA GLU A 55 -2.07 7.14 1.64
C GLU A 55 -1.34 7.33 2.99
N PRO A 56 -1.47 8.51 3.65
CA PRO A 56 -0.76 8.79 4.91
C PRO A 56 -1.10 7.84 6.07
N TRP A 57 -2.22 7.13 5.99
CA TRP A 57 -2.66 6.09 6.92
C TRP A 57 -1.97 4.73 6.70
N HIS A 58 -1.34 4.53 5.55
CA HIS A 58 -0.69 3.26 5.21
C HIS A 58 0.69 3.19 5.87
N ILE A 59 0.83 2.28 6.83
CA ILE A 59 2.08 2.06 7.55
C ILE A 59 2.49 0.60 7.40
N SER A 60 3.74 0.37 6.98
CA SER A 60 4.33 -0.95 6.78
C SER A 60 5.53 -1.17 7.68
N TYR A 61 5.77 -2.42 8.09
CA TYR A 61 6.92 -2.83 8.90
C TYR A 61 8.02 -3.44 8.02
N ARG A 62 9.14 -2.74 7.83
CA ARG A 62 10.21 -3.12 6.89
C ARG A 62 10.73 -4.55 7.07
N PRO A 63 11.04 -5.03 8.30
CA PRO A 63 11.67 -6.34 8.48
C PRO A 63 10.86 -7.52 7.93
N VAL A 64 9.53 -7.38 7.86
CA VAL A 64 8.65 -8.39 7.27
C VAL A 64 8.30 -8.04 5.83
N ALA A 65 7.93 -6.78 5.56
CA ALA A 65 7.47 -6.34 4.24
C ALA A 65 8.52 -6.56 3.14
N GLU A 66 9.80 -6.30 3.43
CA GLU A 66 10.88 -6.50 2.46
C GLU A 66 11.04 -7.98 2.05
N GLY A 67 10.81 -8.91 2.99
CA GLY A 67 10.89 -10.34 2.71
C GLY A 67 9.84 -10.80 1.70
N TYR A 68 8.61 -10.28 1.83
CA TYR A 68 7.54 -10.53 0.86
C TYR A 68 7.77 -9.80 -0.46
N PHE A 69 8.21 -8.54 -0.40
CA PHE A 69 8.49 -7.76 -1.60
C PHE A 69 9.51 -8.44 -2.52
N ARG A 70 10.58 -9.02 -1.96
CA ARG A 70 11.59 -9.77 -2.73
C ARG A 70 11.07 -11.06 -3.36
N GLN A 71 9.97 -11.59 -2.86
CA GLN A 71 9.34 -12.79 -3.41
C GLN A 71 8.30 -12.48 -4.48
N LEU A 72 7.86 -11.22 -4.61
CA LEU A 72 6.86 -10.84 -5.61
C LEU A 72 7.36 -11.15 -7.02
N SER A 73 6.56 -11.91 -7.76
CA SER A 73 6.82 -12.22 -9.16
C SER A 73 5.52 -12.23 -9.95
N LEU A 74 5.59 -11.82 -11.21
CA LEU A 74 4.42 -11.82 -12.09
C LEU A 74 3.84 -13.22 -12.26
N SER A 75 4.68 -14.26 -12.28
CA SER A 75 4.23 -15.66 -12.40
C SER A 75 3.40 -16.13 -11.21
N GLN A 76 3.62 -15.56 -10.02
CA GLN A 76 2.79 -15.84 -8.84
C GLN A 76 1.55 -14.94 -8.79
N CYS A 77 1.68 -13.67 -9.17
CA CYS A 77 0.56 -12.72 -9.10
C CYS A 77 -0.49 -12.97 -10.18
N LEU A 78 -0.09 -13.28 -11.42
CA LEU A 78 -1.00 -13.36 -12.55
C LEU A 78 -2.09 -14.44 -12.40
N PRO A 79 -1.80 -15.67 -11.92
CA PRO A 79 -2.84 -16.65 -11.61
C PRO A 79 -3.84 -16.12 -10.57
N LEU A 80 -3.35 -15.49 -9.50
CA LEU A 80 -4.22 -14.91 -8.47
C LEU A 80 -5.08 -13.78 -9.04
N TRP A 81 -4.53 -12.96 -9.93
CA TRP A 81 -5.28 -11.89 -10.61
C TRP A 81 -6.38 -12.43 -11.53
N ARG A 82 -6.18 -13.60 -12.14
CA ARG A 82 -7.22 -14.31 -12.90
C ARG A 82 -8.31 -14.95 -12.04
N GLY A 83 -8.10 -15.01 -10.73
CA GLY A 83 -8.97 -15.74 -9.81
C GLY A 83 -8.71 -17.25 -9.78
N ASP A 84 -7.55 -17.70 -10.25
CA ASP A 84 -7.11 -19.09 -10.06
C ASP A 84 -6.98 -19.40 -8.56
N ALA A 85 -7.02 -20.68 -8.20
CA ALA A 85 -6.89 -21.11 -6.82
C ALA A 85 -5.52 -20.71 -6.24
N ASP A 86 -5.53 -20.14 -5.03
CA ASP A 86 -4.32 -19.88 -4.27
C ASP A 86 -3.66 -21.18 -3.74
N PRO A 87 -2.50 -21.13 -3.07
CA PRO A 87 -1.86 -22.32 -2.51
C PRO A 87 -2.69 -23.10 -1.47
N ALA A 88 -3.73 -22.47 -0.89
CA ALA A 88 -4.68 -23.11 0.02
C ALA A 88 -5.91 -23.69 -0.72
N GLY A 89 -5.99 -23.53 -2.04
CA GLY A 89 -7.10 -23.98 -2.87
C GLY A 89 -8.28 -23.00 -2.92
N GLN A 90 -8.12 -21.78 -2.41
CA GLN A 90 -9.16 -20.76 -2.42
C GLN A 90 -9.14 -19.96 -3.72
N CYS A 91 -10.28 -19.89 -4.40
CA CYS A 91 -10.44 -19.00 -5.56
C CYS A 91 -10.98 -17.64 -5.12
N HIS A 92 -10.44 -16.58 -5.72
CA HIS A 92 -10.90 -15.21 -5.51
C HIS A 92 -11.51 -14.65 -6.80
N ALA A 93 -12.29 -13.57 -6.68
CA ALA A 93 -12.79 -12.90 -7.87
C ALA A 93 -11.60 -12.37 -8.69
N PRO A 94 -11.60 -12.56 -10.04
CA PRO A 94 -10.57 -11.96 -10.89
C PRO A 94 -10.55 -10.45 -10.74
N LEU A 95 -9.37 -9.86 -10.95
CA LEU A 95 -9.27 -8.42 -11.16
C LEU A 95 -10.11 -8.02 -12.37
N GLN A 96 -10.66 -6.82 -12.32
CA GLN A 96 -11.35 -6.27 -13.49
C GLN A 96 -10.34 -6.00 -14.61
N MET A 97 -10.84 -5.98 -15.85
CA MET A 97 -10.03 -5.69 -17.04
C MET A 97 -8.88 -6.69 -17.29
N MET A 98 -9.07 -7.97 -16.95
CA MET A 98 -8.03 -9.00 -17.16
C MET A 98 -7.47 -9.05 -18.58
N SER A 99 -8.28 -8.84 -19.62
CA SER A 99 -7.79 -8.83 -21.01
C SER A 99 -6.72 -7.76 -21.26
N LEU A 100 -6.84 -6.59 -20.61
CA LEU A 100 -5.83 -5.54 -20.64
C LEU A 100 -4.62 -5.91 -19.78
N LEU A 101 -4.89 -6.37 -18.55
CA LEU A 101 -3.84 -6.77 -17.60
C LEU A 101 -2.94 -7.86 -18.17
N GLU A 102 -3.49 -8.84 -18.88
CA GLU A 102 -2.72 -9.93 -19.50
C GLU A 102 -1.90 -9.46 -20.70
N THR A 103 -2.45 -8.54 -21.50
CA THR A 103 -1.77 -7.99 -22.67
C THR A 103 -0.50 -7.23 -22.26
N ASP A 104 -0.58 -6.45 -21.18
CA ASP A 104 0.49 -5.56 -20.72
C ASP A 104 1.10 -6.00 -19.37
N ALA A 105 0.99 -7.28 -19.02
CA ALA A 105 1.24 -7.80 -17.67
C ALA A 105 2.62 -7.45 -17.12
N GLU A 106 3.68 -7.60 -17.94
CA GLU A 106 5.05 -7.26 -17.54
C GLU A 106 5.23 -5.77 -17.28
N ALA A 107 4.69 -4.93 -18.17
CA ALA A 107 4.78 -3.47 -18.05
C ALA A 107 4.02 -2.98 -16.82
N ILE A 108 2.81 -3.51 -16.59
CA ILE A 108 1.97 -3.18 -15.45
C ILE A 108 2.63 -3.65 -14.15
N PHE A 109 3.12 -4.88 -14.10
CA PHE A 109 3.79 -5.42 -12.91
C PHE A 109 5.02 -4.60 -12.54
N LYS A 110 5.87 -4.28 -13.53
CA LYS A 110 7.06 -3.45 -13.29
C LYS A 110 6.67 -2.04 -12.79
N ARG A 111 5.71 -1.40 -13.48
CA ARG A 111 5.33 -0.01 -13.19
C ARG A 111 4.60 0.15 -11.86
N TYR A 112 3.67 -0.74 -11.55
CA TYR A 112 2.70 -0.55 -10.46
C TYR A 112 2.91 -1.48 -9.27
N VAL A 113 3.59 -2.62 -9.43
CA VAL A 113 3.84 -3.58 -8.33
C VAL A 113 5.26 -3.47 -7.80
N LEU A 114 6.27 -3.52 -8.67
CA LEU A 114 7.67 -3.37 -8.25
C LEU A 114 8.05 -1.91 -8.00
N MET A 115 7.37 -0.96 -8.67
CA MET A 115 7.65 0.48 -8.59
C MET A 115 9.11 0.82 -8.97
N THR A 116 9.67 0.08 -9.93
CA THR A 116 11.05 0.20 -10.45
C THR A 116 11.10 0.63 -11.92
#